data_AF-A0A1L3LPU9-F1
#
_entry.id   AF-A0A1L3LPU9-F1
#
_cell.length_a   1.000
_cell.length_b   1.000
_cell.length_c   1.000
_cell.angle_alpha   90.00
_cell.angle_beta   90.00
_cell.angle_gamma   90.00
#
_symmetry.space_group_name_H-M   'P 1'
#
loop_
_entity.id
_entity.type
_entity.pdbx_description
1 polymer ?
#
loop_
_entity_poly.entity_id
_entity_poly.type
_entity_poly.pdbx_seq_one_letter_code
_entity_poly.pdbx_strand_id
1 'polypeptide(L)'
;MDCQKAETQMDLNICADREYQAADADLNKIYNQAMAVMRQTDKELGDIDAAHVGAIEALKKAQRAWIGYRDGECELAGFEARGGSMEPMLVSGCLAELTRKRTAELKELLEAQGN
;
A
#
# COMPACT_ATOMS: atom_id res chain seq x y z
N MET A 1 22.66 10.37 5.04
CA MET A 1 22.31 9.70 6.31
C MET A 1 22.19 8.22 6.04
N ASP A 2 22.90 7.44 6.84
CA ASP A 2 22.85 5.98 6.89
C ASP A 2 21.87 5.58 8.01
N CYS A 3 20.77 4.92 7.65
CA CYS A 3 19.74 4.52 8.62
C CYS A 3 20.20 3.45 9.59
N GLN A 4 21.30 2.74 9.30
CA GLN A 4 21.91 1.80 10.22
C GLN A 4 22.70 2.50 11.34
N LYS A 5 22.91 3.82 11.22
CA LYS A 5 23.64 4.66 12.18
C LYS A 5 22.79 5.82 12.69
N ALA A 6 21.47 5.70 12.62
CA ALA A 6 20.57 6.71 13.15
C ALA A 6 20.67 6.72 14.69
N GLU A 7 21.01 7.88 15.26
CA GLU A 7 21.19 8.03 16.71
C GLU A 7 20.16 8.98 17.33
N THR A 8 19.77 10.04 16.60
CA THR A 8 18.76 10.98 17.09
C THR A 8 17.36 10.56 16.69
N GLN A 9 16.34 11.00 17.44
CA GLN A 9 14.96 10.74 17.05
C GLN A 9 14.57 11.41 15.72
N MET A 10 15.23 12.50 15.36
CA MET A 10 15.07 13.10 14.04
C MET A 10 15.57 12.15 12.95
N ASP A 11 16.71 11.51 13.16
CA ASP A 11 17.26 10.55 12.21
C ASP A 11 16.36 9.33 12.05
N LEU A 12 15.85 8.82 13.17
CA LEU A 12 14.93 7.68 13.20
C LEU A 12 13.61 8.01 12.48
N ASN A 13 13.03 9.20 12.71
CA ASN A 13 11.86 9.68 11.99
C ASN A 13 12.10 9.74 10.47
N ILE A 14 13.24 10.28 10.04
CA ILE A 14 13.61 10.37 8.62
C ILE A 14 13.77 8.98 8.00
N CYS A 15 14.37 8.05 8.73
CA CYS A 15 14.54 6.68 8.25
C CYS A 15 13.21 5.94 8.10
N ALA A 16 12.30 6.06 9.07
CA ALA A 16 10.97 5.48 8.98
C ALA A 16 10.17 6.04 7.80
N ASP A 17 10.24 7.35 7.55
CA ASP A 17 9.60 7.98 6.38
C ASP A 17 10.18 7.46 5.05
N ARG A 18 11.51 7.31 4.95
CA ARG A 18 12.14 6.73 3.75
C ARG A 18 11.72 5.29 3.49
N GLU A 19 11.59 4.48 4.55
CA GLU A 19 11.09 3.12 4.42
C GLU A 19 9.64 3.10 3.93
N TYR A 20 8.80 4.01 4.43
CA TYR A 20 7.45 4.17 3.92
C TYR A 20 7.43 4.57 2.44
N GLN A 21 8.23 5.57 2.04
CA GLN A 21 8.32 6.00 0.64
C GLN A 21 8.76 4.87 -0.29
N ALA A 22 9.72 4.04 0.14
CA ALA A 22 10.14 2.87 -0.63
C ALA A 22 9.01 1.83 -0.76
N ALA A 23 8.31 1.54 0.34
CA ALA A 23 7.16 0.64 0.32
C ALA A 23 6.04 1.17 -0.58
N ASP A 24 5.77 2.47 -0.56
CA ASP A 24 4.73 3.10 -1.38
C ASP A 24 5.09 3.07 -2.87
N ALA A 25 6.36 3.30 -3.22
CA ALA A 25 6.83 3.14 -4.60
C ALA A 25 6.63 1.70 -5.12
N ASP A 26 6.94 0.70 -4.30
CA ASP A 26 6.72 -0.71 -4.64
C ASP A 26 5.22 -1.03 -4.79
N LEU A 27 4.38 -0.54 -3.88
CA LEU A 27 2.94 -0.71 -3.97
C LEU A 27 2.39 -0.12 -5.27
N ASN A 28 2.77 1.11 -5.62
CA ASN A 28 2.30 1.77 -6.83
C ASN A 28 2.73 1.03 -8.10
N LYS A 29 3.94 0.46 -8.12
CA LYS A 29 4.40 -0.40 -9.22
C LYS A 29 3.51 -1.63 -9.39
N ILE A 30 3.24 -2.37 -8.31
CA ILE A 30 2.41 -3.58 -8.36
C ILE A 30 0.95 -3.24 -8.65
N TYR A 31 0.41 -2.15 -8.09
CA TYR A 31 -0.95 -1.69 -8.37
C TYR A 31 -1.16 -1.39 -9.86
N ASN A 32 -0.19 -0.75 -10.51
CA ASN A 32 -0.26 -0.50 -11.96
C ASN A 32 -0.27 -1.79 -12.78
N GLN A 33 0.46 -2.82 -12.35
CA GLN A 33 0.42 -4.15 -12.97
C GLN A 33 -0.95 -4.81 -12.76
N ALA A 34 -1.49 -4.79 -11.53
CA ALA A 34 -2.81 -5.31 -11.23
C ALA A 34 -3.91 -4.62 -12.05
N MET A 35 -3.83 -3.30 -12.21
CA MET A 35 -4.72 -2.53 -13.07
C MET A 35 -4.65 -2.94 -14.54
N ALA A 36 -3.48 -3.33 -15.06
CA ALA A 36 -3.34 -3.82 -16.42
C ALA A 36 -3.98 -5.21 -16.58
N VAL A 37 -3.79 -6.11 -15.61
CA VAL A 37 -4.43 -7.43 -15.60
C VAL A 37 -5.95 -7.30 -15.53
N MET A 38 -6.48 -6.49 -14.61
CA MET A 38 -7.93 -6.29 -14.50
C MET A 38 -8.55 -5.66 -15.75
N ARG A 39 -7.81 -4.81 -16.49
CA ARG A 39 -8.26 -4.32 -17.80
C ARG A 39 -8.38 -5.45 -18.83
N GLN A 40 -7.44 -6.38 -18.82
CA GLN A 40 -7.48 -7.53 -19.71
C GLN A 40 -8.62 -8.48 -19.33
N THR A 41 -8.83 -8.73 -18.03
CA THR A 41 -9.99 -9.48 -17.51
C THR A 41 -11.32 -8.85 -17.95
N ASP A 42 -11.48 -7.54 -17.79
CA ASP A 42 -12.70 -6.84 -18.21
C ASP A 42 -12.93 -6.94 -19.72
N LYS A 43 -11.87 -6.91 -20.53
CA LYS A 43 -11.97 -7.10 -21.98
C LYS A 43 -12.46 -8.51 -22.32
N GLU A 44 -11.84 -9.54 -21.76
CA GLU A 44 -12.18 -10.94 -22.02
C GLU A 44 -13.60 -11.28 -21.57
N LEU A 45 -14.01 -10.80 -20.40
CA LEU A 45 -15.38 -10.98 -19.91
C LEU A 45 -16.40 -10.20 -20.74
N GLY A 46 -16.03 -9.00 -21.23
CA GLY A 46 -16.87 -8.18 -22.08
C GLY A 46 -17.14 -8.80 -23.46
N ASP A 47 -16.20 -9.59 -24.00
CA ASP A 47 -16.41 -10.37 -25.22
C ASP A 47 -17.45 -11.50 -25.03
N ILE A 48 -17.71 -11.92 -23.78
CA ILE A 48 -18.73 -12.91 -23.42
C ILE A 48 -20.08 -12.23 -23.14
N ASP A 49 -20.10 -11.30 -22.19
CA ASP A 49 -21.28 -10.50 -21.83
C ASP A 49 -20.84 -9.21 -21.12
N ALA A 50 -21.38 -8.07 -21.54
CA ALA A 50 -21.13 -6.78 -20.93
C ALA A 50 -21.54 -6.72 -19.43
N ALA A 51 -22.43 -7.60 -18.97
CA ALA A 51 -22.80 -7.69 -17.56
C ALA A 51 -21.69 -8.27 -16.66
N HIS A 52 -20.66 -8.91 -17.23
CA HIS A 52 -19.57 -9.53 -16.46
C HIS A 52 -18.37 -8.60 -16.19
N VAL A 53 -18.33 -7.40 -16.79
CA VAL A 53 -17.22 -6.45 -16.60
C VAL A 53 -17.35 -5.70 -15.26
N GLY A 54 -16.23 -5.23 -14.72
CA GLY A 54 -16.18 -4.41 -13.50
C GLY A 54 -14.96 -4.62 -12.62
N ALA A 55 -14.00 -5.45 -13.06
CA ALA A 55 -12.80 -5.79 -12.31
C ALA A 55 -11.93 -4.56 -12.00
N ILE A 56 -11.78 -3.63 -12.96
CA ILE A 56 -11.04 -2.38 -12.72
C ILE A 56 -11.69 -1.54 -11.62
N GLU A 57 -13.01 -1.36 -11.67
CA GLU A 57 -13.73 -0.53 -10.71
C GLU A 57 -13.77 -1.18 -9.33
N ALA A 58 -13.87 -2.51 -9.27
CA ALA A 58 -13.72 -3.26 -8.03
C ALA A 58 -12.32 -3.06 -7.40
N LEU A 59 -11.25 -3.17 -8.19
CA LEU A 59 -9.88 -2.96 -7.71
C LEU A 59 -9.66 -1.52 -7.20
N LYS A 60 -10.14 -0.51 -7.95
CA LYS A 60 -10.08 0.89 -7.50
C LYS A 60 -10.82 1.11 -6.20
N LYS A 61 -12.03 0.54 -6.07
CA LYS A 61 -12.85 0.65 -4.85
C LYS A 61 -12.13 0.01 -3.66
N ALA A 62 -11.59 -1.19 -3.84
CA ALA A 62 -10.81 -1.87 -2.80
C ALA A 62 -9.58 -1.05 -2.38
N GLN A 63 -8.82 -0.53 -3.33
CA GLN A 63 -7.62 0.25 -3.04
C GLN A 63 -7.93 1.55 -2.27
N ARG A 64 -9.01 2.27 -2.65
CA ARG A 64 -9.45 3.48 -1.93
C ARG A 64 -9.91 3.18 -0.50
N ALA A 65 -10.67 2.10 -0.31
CA ALA A 65 -11.09 1.67 1.01
C ALA A 65 -9.88 1.28 1.88
N TRP A 66 -8.90 0.58 1.29
CA TRP A 66 -7.66 0.24 1.97
C TRP A 66 -6.85 1.47 2.41
N ILE A 67 -6.77 2.53 1.59
CA ILE A 67 -6.12 3.80 1.99
C ILE A 67 -6.80 4.36 3.24
N GLY A 68 -8.13 4.41 3.27
CA GLY A 68 -8.87 4.89 4.45
C GLY A 68 -8.62 4.06 5.70
N TYR A 69 -8.56 2.73 5.57
CA TYR A 69 -8.18 1.84 6.66
C TYR A 69 -6.75 2.10 7.13
N ARG A 70 -5.78 2.13 6.20
CA ARG A 70 -4.36 2.35 6.50
C ARG A 70 -4.16 3.65 7.26
N ASP A 71 -4.73 4.74 6.77
CA ASP A 71 -4.50 6.05 7.34
C ASP A 71 -5.09 6.15 8.77
N GLY A 72 -6.29 5.57 8.98
CA GLY A 72 -6.89 5.51 10.32
C GLY A 72 -6.14 4.60 11.29
N GLU A 73 -5.69 3.42 10.83
CA GLU A 73 -4.90 2.49 11.65
C GLU A 73 -3.55 3.10 12.04
N CYS A 74 -2.89 3.80 11.11
CA CYS A 74 -1.60 4.40 11.39
C CYS A 74 -1.68 5.70 12.18
N GLU A 75 -2.78 6.45 12.08
CA GLU A 75 -3.09 7.49 13.05
C GLU A 75 -3.21 6.90 14.46
N LEU A 76 -3.98 5.81 14.62
CA LEU A 76 -4.12 5.10 15.89
C LEU A 76 -2.78 4.61 16.44
N ALA A 77 -1.91 4.04 15.62
CA ALA A 77 -0.57 3.61 16.03
C ALA A 77 0.26 4.76 16.63
N GLY A 78 0.12 5.97 16.09
CA GLY A 78 0.80 7.16 16.61
C GLY A 78 0.38 7.55 18.03
N PHE A 79 -0.80 7.09 18.52
CA PHE A 79 -1.29 7.46 19.85
C PHE A 79 -0.42 6.93 21.00
N GLU A 80 0.39 5.89 20.77
CA GLU A 80 1.35 5.39 21.76
C GLU A 80 2.35 6.48 22.18
N ALA A 81 2.67 7.43 21.29
CA ALA A 81 3.60 8.52 21.56
C ALA A 81 3.02 9.92 21.26
N ARG A 82 1.69 10.08 21.33
CA ARG A 82 0.99 11.30 20.90
C ARG A 82 1.58 12.58 21.49
N GLY A 83 1.92 13.54 20.63
CA GLY A 83 2.54 14.82 20.98
C GLY A 83 4.05 14.73 21.28
N GLY A 84 4.62 13.54 21.26
CA GLY A 84 6.04 13.29 21.47
C GLY A 84 6.81 13.19 20.16
N SER A 85 8.15 13.26 20.24
CA SER A 85 9.03 13.21 19.06
C SER A 85 9.04 11.85 18.34
N MET A 86 8.51 10.80 18.97
CA MET A 86 8.42 9.44 18.41
C MET A 86 7.16 9.19 17.59
N GLU A 87 6.11 9.99 17.75
CA GLU A 87 4.85 9.78 17.03
C GLU A 87 5.04 9.67 15.51
N PRO A 88 5.81 10.55 14.83
CA PRO A 88 6.02 10.43 13.39
C PRO A 88 6.70 9.11 12.98
N MET A 89 7.65 8.61 13.78
CA MET A 89 8.30 7.32 13.53
C MET A 89 7.29 6.17 13.57
N LEU A 90 6.41 6.16 14.58
CA LEU A 90 5.41 5.10 14.74
C LEU A 90 4.39 5.12 13.59
N VAL A 91 3.92 6.31 13.21
CA VAL A 91 3.01 6.49 12.08
C VAL A 91 3.66 6.00 10.78
N SER A 92 4.88 6.47 10.46
CA SER A 92 5.60 6.05 9.25
C SER A 92 5.91 4.56 9.23
N GLY A 93 6.28 3.97 10.38
CA GLY A 93 6.50 2.53 10.51
C GLY A 93 5.24 1.72 10.18
N CYS A 94 4.09 2.11 10.74
CA CYS A 94 2.80 1.50 10.41
C CYS A 94 2.47 1.63 8.93
N LEU A 95 2.64 2.84 8.36
CA LEU A 95 2.36 3.10 6.94
C LEU A 95 3.20 2.17 6.05
N ALA A 96 4.48 2.01 6.36
CA ALA A 96 5.38 1.11 5.64
C ALA A 96 4.94 -0.36 5.75
N GLU A 97 4.57 -0.83 6.94
CA GLU A 97 4.13 -2.20 7.16
C GLU A 97 2.86 -2.54 6.38
N LEU A 98 1.80 -1.75 6.55
CA LEU A 98 0.53 -2.00 5.88
C LEU A 98 0.66 -1.89 4.36
N THR A 99 1.51 -0.99 3.87
CA THR A 99 1.82 -0.84 2.44
C THR A 99 2.53 -2.07 1.88
N ARG A 100 3.47 -2.67 2.63
CA ARG A 100 4.10 -3.95 2.24
C ARG A 100 3.12 -5.11 2.22
N LYS A 101 2.22 -5.21 3.22
CA LYS A 101 1.16 -6.23 3.23
C LYS A 101 0.25 -6.11 2.01
N ARG A 102 -0.21 -4.90 1.69
CA ARG A 102 -1.03 -4.66 0.50
C ARG A 102 -0.31 -4.98 -0.80
N THR A 103 0.98 -4.68 -0.86
CA THR A 103 1.82 -5.07 -2.01
C THR A 103 1.84 -6.60 -2.19
N ALA A 104 1.93 -7.37 -1.10
CA ALA A 104 1.89 -8.82 -1.15
C ALA A 104 0.52 -9.34 -1.63
N GLU A 105 -0.59 -8.82 -1.10
CA GLU A 105 -1.95 -9.18 -1.55
C GLU A 105 -2.14 -8.95 -3.05
N LEU A 106 -1.62 -7.84 -3.58
CA LEU A 106 -1.71 -7.55 -5.02
C LEU A 106 -0.81 -8.46 -5.86
N LYS A 107 0.34 -8.91 -5.33
CA LYS A 107 1.19 -9.91 -6.00
C LYS A 107 0.50 -11.26 -6.06
N GLU A 108 -0.14 -11.70 -4.98
CA GLU A 108 -0.93 -12.94 -4.96
C GLU A 108 -2.07 -12.90 -5.98
N LEU A 109 -2.75 -11.75 -6.11
CA LEU A 109 -3.75 -11.53 -7.16
C LEU A 109 -3.16 -11.67 -8.57
N LEU A 110 -1.97 -11.14 -8.81
CA LEU A 110 -1.29 -11.24 -10.10
C LEU A 110 -0.88 -12.68 -10.43
N GLU A 111 -0.41 -13.44 -9.43
CA GLU A 111 -0.06 -14.86 -9.59
C GLU A 111 -1.29 -15.73 -9.88
N ALA A 112 -2.41 -15.47 -9.22
CA ALA A 112 -3.66 -16.20 -9.44
C ALA A 112 -4.25 -16.00 -10.84
N GLN A 113 -4.03 -14.84 -11.46
CA GLN A 113 -4.51 -14.49 -12.82
C GLN A 113 -3.55 -14.93 -13.94
N GLY A 114 -2.32 -15.33 -13.58
CA GLY A 114 -1.31 -15.78 -14.54
C GLY A 114 -1.33 -17.29 -14.84
N ASN A 115 -2.23 -18.04 -14.21
CA ASN A 115 -2.39 -19.49 -14.38
C ASN A 115 -3.57 -19.84 -15.27
#